data_AF-A0A2G5LZM2-F1
#
_entry.id   AF-A0A2G5LZM2-F1
#
_cell.length_a   1.000
_cell.length_b   1.000
_cell.length_c   1.000
_cell.angle_alpha   90.00
_cell.angle_beta   90.00
_cell.angle_gamma   90.00
#
_symmetry.space_group_name_H-M   'P 1'
#
loop_
_entity.id
_entity.type
_entity.pdbx_description
1 polymer ?
#
loop_
_entity_poly.entity_id
_entity_poly.type
_entity_poly.pdbx_seq_one_letter_code
_entity_poly.pdbx_strand_id
1 'polypeptide(L)'
;LEAFAQFGSDLDKSTQAKLNRGARTVEVLKQGLHQPLAVEKQVVILFALTKGHLDDVEVADIQRFEAELFTFLEHNNKELLDHIKTTGGLPEEADLKKAIEDFKNTFSAS
;
A
#
# COMPACT_ATOMS: atom_id res chain seq x y z
N LEU A 1 5.78 -2.51 20.36
CA LEU A 1 7.03 -3.07 19.80
C LEU A 1 8.03 -1.98 19.43
N GLU A 2 7.61 -0.85 18.84
CA GLU A 2 8.49 0.32 18.62
C GLU A 2 9.19 0.82 19.89
N ALA A 3 8.47 0.91 21.02
CA ALA A 3 9.04 1.32 22.30
C ALA A 3 10.14 0.37 22.85
N PHE A 4 10.21 -0.88 22.37
CA PHE A 4 11.25 -1.84 22.75
C PHE A 4 12.45 -1.83 21.78
N ALA A 5 12.25 -1.37 20.56
CA ALA A 5 13.29 -1.28 19.53
C ALA A 5 14.34 -0.20 19.81
N GLN A 6 14.00 0.83 20.60
CA GLN A 6 14.93 1.90 20.97
C GLN A 6 16.02 1.46 21.97
N PHE A 7 15.89 0.31 22.62
CA PHE A 7 16.79 -0.11 23.71
C PHE A 7 17.64 -1.36 23.42
N GLY A 8 17.36 -2.09 22.34
CA GLY A 8 18.09 -3.31 21.96
C GLY A 8 18.91 -3.09 20.70
N SER A 9 20.24 -3.01 20.83
CA SER A 9 21.19 -2.79 19.74
C SER A 9 21.30 -3.94 18.71
N ASP A 10 20.57 -5.04 18.92
CA ASP A 10 20.44 -6.13 17.96
C ASP A 10 18.95 -6.48 17.81
N LEU A 11 18.28 -5.76 16.92
CA LEU A 11 16.95 -6.15 16.46
C LEU A 11 17.11 -7.33 15.51
N ASP A 12 16.52 -8.48 15.87
CA ASP A 12 16.43 -9.61 14.97
C ASP A 12 15.70 -9.19 13.67
N LYS A 13 16.09 -9.79 12.54
CA LYS A 13 15.54 -9.44 11.21
C LYS A 13 14.01 -9.49 11.17
N SER A 14 13.38 -10.36 11.97
CA SER A 14 11.91 -10.46 12.04
C SER A 14 11.29 -9.24 12.74
N THR A 15 11.92 -8.72 13.79
CA THR A 15 11.46 -7.51 14.46
C THR A 15 11.72 -6.28 13.61
N GLN A 16 12.86 -6.20 12.93
CA GLN A 16 13.13 -5.10 11.99
C GLN A 16 12.10 -5.05 10.86
N ALA A 17 11.74 -6.21 10.27
CA ALA A 17 10.70 -6.28 9.25
C ALA A 17 9.33 -5.82 9.77
N LYS A 18 8.96 -6.19 11.00
CA LYS A 18 7.71 -5.75 11.63
C LYS A 18 7.68 -4.25 11.89
N LEU A 19 8.79 -3.66 12.35
CA LEU A 19 8.90 -2.22 12.56
C LEU A 19 8.81 -1.46 11.24
N ASN A 20 9.54 -1.94 10.24
CA ASN A 20 9.49 -1.40 8.89
C ASN A 20 8.07 -1.42 8.32
N ARG A 21 7.32 -2.50 8.50
CA ARG A 21 5.91 -2.55 8.08
C ARG A 21 5.01 -1.64 8.93
N GLY A 22 5.29 -1.51 10.23
CA GLY A 22 4.61 -0.59 11.14
C GLY A 22 4.72 0.86 10.66
N ALA A 23 5.94 1.31 10.34
CA ALA A 23 6.18 2.65 9.81
C ALA A 23 5.39 2.90 8.51
N ARG A 24 5.38 1.93 7.59
CA ARG A 24 4.60 2.02 6.34
C ARG A 24 3.09 2.08 6.58
N THR A 25 2.60 1.33 7.57
CA THR A 25 1.19 1.35 7.97
C THR A 25 0.78 2.74 8.44
N VAL A 26 1.63 3.39 9.24
CA VAL A 26 1.37 4.75 9.72
C VAL A 26 1.30 5.73 8.56
N GLU A 27 2.19 5.63 7.57
CA GLU A 27 2.16 6.51 6.39
C GLU A 27 0.90 6.30 5.52
N VAL A 28 0.51 5.05 5.23
CA VAL A 28 -0.70 4.74 4.44
C VAL A 28 -1.98 5.27 5.11
N LEU A 29 -2.00 5.37 6.43
CA LEU A 29 -3.16 5.88 7.17
C LEU A 29 -3.23 7.42 7.21
N LYS A 30 -2.20 8.13 6.73
CA LYS A 30 -2.22 9.60 6.66
C LYS A 30 -3.11 10.05 5.50
N GLN A 31 -4.12 10.86 5.80
CA GLN A 31 -4.99 11.46 4.79
C GLN A 31 -4.86 12.98 4.81
N GLY A 32 -4.90 13.59 3.62
CA GLY A 32 -4.93 15.03 3.45
C GLY A 32 -6.24 15.64 3.96
N LEU A 33 -6.20 16.92 4.36
CA LEU A 33 -7.39 17.65 4.78
C LEU A 33 -8.37 17.79 3.61
N HIS A 34 -9.65 17.47 3.83
CA HIS A 34 -10.73 17.52 2.83
C HIS A 34 -10.52 16.64 1.58
N GLN A 35 -9.67 15.61 1.68
CA GLN A 35 -9.44 14.65 0.59
C GLN A 35 -9.92 13.25 1.00
N PRO A 36 -11.24 13.00 1.03
CA PRO A 36 -11.75 11.67 1.33
C PRO A 36 -11.37 10.69 0.21
N LEU A 37 -10.87 9.52 0.59
CA LEU A 37 -10.61 8.43 -0.35
C LEU A 37 -11.87 7.60 -0.58
N ALA A 38 -12.11 7.22 -1.84
CA ALA A 38 -13.18 6.28 -2.19
C ALA A 38 -12.87 4.88 -1.63
N VAL A 39 -13.91 4.10 -1.30
CA VAL A 39 -13.77 2.79 -0.64
C VAL A 39 -12.94 1.82 -1.48
N GLU A 40 -13.16 1.80 -2.78
CA GLU A 40 -12.41 0.98 -3.73
C GLU A 40 -10.89 1.26 -3.66
N LYS A 41 -10.50 2.53 -3.53
CA LYS A 41 -9.09 2.93 -3.40
C LYS A 41 -8.51 2.54 -2.04
N GLN A 42 -9.29 2.73 -0.97
CA GLN A 42 -8.90 2.31 0.38
C GLN A 42 -8.66 0.79 0.46
N VAL A 43 -9.54 -0.01 -0.16
CA VAL A 43 -9.41 -1.47 -0.19
C VAL A 43 -8.12 -1.88 -0.89
N VAL A 44 -7.80 -1.27 -2.03
CA VAL A 44 -6.59 -1.61 -2.79
C VAL A 44 -5.31 -1.26 -2.03
N ILE A 45 -5.20 -0.08 -1.43
CA ILE A 45 -3.98 0.29 -0.69
C ILE A 45 -3.78 -0.57 0.57
N LEU A 46 -4.87 -0.94 1.25
CA LEU A 46 -4.82 -1.87 2.38
C LEU A 46 -4.46 -3.30 1.94
N PHE A 47 -4.93 -3.74 0.79
CA PHE A 47 -4.51 -5.01 0.19
C PHE A 47 -3.00 -5.01 -0.10
N ALA A 48 -2.49 -3.94 -0.73
CA ALA A 48 -1.07 -3.77 -1.00
C ALA A 48 -0.22 -3.80 0.29
N LEU A 49 -0.68 -3.13 1.36
CA LEU A 49 -0.02 -3.12 2.66
C LEU A 49 -0.01 -4.50 3.33
N THR A 50 -1.15 -5.19 3.38
CA THR A 50 -1.28 -6.47 4.09
C THR A 50 -0.52 -7.61 3.40
N LYS A 51 -0.46 -7.60 2.07
CA LYS A 51 0.28 -8.59 1.26
C LYS A 51 1.77 -8.26 1.11
N GLY A 52 2.23 -7.12 1.63
CA GLY A 52 3.65 -6.74 1.64
C GLY A 52 4.16 -6.14 0.32
N HIS A 53 3.26 -5.67 -0.55
CA HIS A 53 3.66 -5.05 -1.82
C HIS A 53 4.33 -3.67 -1.65
N LEU A 54 4.25 -3.09 -0.46
CA LEU A 54 4.88 -1.83 -0.06
C LEU A 54 6.24 -2.02 0.64
N ASP A 55 6.67 -3.26 0.92
CA ASP A 55 7.86 -3.52 1.74
C ASP A 55 9.17 -3.07 1.06
N ASP A 56 9.18 -2.98 -0.26
CA ASP A 56 10.29 -2.50 -1.11
C ASP A 56 10.22 -1.01 -1.46
N VAL A 57 9.12 -0.33 -1.12
CA VAL A 57 8.97 1.12 -1.28
C VAL A 57 9.53 1.81 -0.05
N GLU A 58 10.30 2.89 -0.24
CA GLU A 58 10.78 3.71 0.87
C GLU A 58 9.62 4.42 1.58
N VAL A 59 9.74 4.61 2.90
CA VAL A 59 8.68 5.19 3.73
C VAL A 59 8.30 6.61 3.26
N ALA A 60 9.28 7.40 2.80
CA ALA A 60 9.07 8.75 2.29
C ALA A 60 8.24 8.78 0.99
N ASP A 61 8.28 7.70 0.22
CA ASP A 61 7.66 7.59 -1.10
C ASP A 61 6.24 7.01 -1.05
N ILE A 62 5.76 6.58 0.11
CA ILE A 62 4.46 5.88 0.22
C ILE A 62 3.29 6.74 -0.23
N GLN A 63 3.28 8.03 0.13
CA GLN A 63 2.20 8.92 -0.28
C GLN A 63 2.20 9.15 -1.80
N ARG A 64 3.39 9.21 -2.41
CA ARG A 64 3.54 9.29 -3.87
C ARG A 64 3.08 8.00 -4.53
N PHE A 65 3.52 6.87 -4.01
CA PHE A 65 3.13 5.54 -4.47
C PHE A 65 1.61 5.36 -4.44
N GLU A 66 0.94 5.77 -3.36
CA GLU A 66 -0.51 5.70 -3.22
C GLU A 66 -1.22 6.54 -4.29
N ALA A 67 -0.82 7.80 -4.45
CA ALA A 67 -1.43 8.70 -5.43
C ALA A 67 -1.25 8.18 -6.87
N GLU A 68 -0.04 7.76 -7.22
CA GLU A 68 0.28 7.23 -8.56
C GLU A 68 -0.39 5.88 -8.82
N LEU A 69 -0.46 4.99 -7.82
CA LEU A 69 -1.19 3.72 -7.93
C LEU A 69 -2.66 3.98 -8.24
N PHE A 70 -3.29 4.94 -7.55
CA PHE A 70 -4.69 5.27 -7.81
C PHE A 70 -4.91 5.80 -9.22
N THR A 71 -4.04 6.69 -9.69
CA THR A 71 -4.09 7.19 -11.06
C THR A 71 -3.88 6.06 -12.07
N PHE A 72 -2.91 5.17 -11.83
CA PHE A 72 -2.66 4.01 -12.68
C PHE A 72 -3.88 3.10 -12.78
N LEU A 73 -4.52 2.77 -11.65
CA LEU A 73 -5.70 1.91 -11.64
C LEU A 73 -6.91 2.57 -12.31
N GLU A 74 -7.09 3.88 -12.15
CA GLU A 74 -8.16 4.61 -12.84
C GLU A 74 -8.00 4.61 -14.37
N HIS A 75 -6.76 4.59 -14.87
CA HIS A 75 -6.47 4.58 -16.30
C HIS A 75 -6.40 3.17 -16.92
N ASN A 76 -5.80 2.21 -16.22
CA ASN A 76 -5.46 0.90 -16.79
C ASN A 76 -6.31 -0.25 -16.26
N ASN A 77 -6.83 -0.16 -15.03
CA ASN A 77 -7.53 -1.26 -14.35
C ASN A 77 -8.81 -0.79 -13.65
N LYS A 78 -9.55 0.12 -14.29
CA LYS A 78 -10.76 0.71 -13.71
C LYS A 78 -11.81 -0.34 -13.37
N GLU A 79 -11.87 -1.41 -14.15
CA GLU A 79 -12.73 -2.57 -13.91
C GLU A 79 -12.53 -3.20 -12.53
N LEU A 80 -11.31 -3.22 -11.97
CA LEU A 80 -11.05 -3.74 -10.64
C LEU A 80 -11.66 -2.83 -9.56
N LEU A 81 -11.54 -1.51 -9.75
CA LEU A 81 -12.15 -0.52 -8.85
C LEU A 81 -13.69 -0.60 -8.91
N ASP A 82 -14.25 -0.71 -10.12
CA ASP A 82 -15.69 -0.82 -10.34
C ASP A 82 -16.25 -2.15 -9.78
N HIS A 83 -15.49 -3.25 -9.87
CA HIS A 83 -15.87 -4.52 -9.26
C HIS A 83 -16.01 -4.39 -7.74
N ILE A 84 -15.02 -3.78 -7.06
CA ILE A 84 -15.06 -3.56 -5.61
C ILE A 84 -16.28 -2.71 -5.24
N LYS A 85 -16.52 -1.63 -5.99
CA LYS A 85 -17.61 -0.70 -5.75
C LYS A 85 -18.99 -1.32 -5.93
N THR A 86 -19.16 -2.18 -6.93
CA THR A 86 -20.47 -2.75 -7.29
C THR A 86 -20.81 -4.01 -6.49
N THR A 87 -19.83 -4.88 -6.28
CA THR A 87 -20.05 -6.17 -5.59
C THR A 87 -19.86 -6.06 -4.08
N GLY A 88 -19.09 -5.06 -3.61
CA GLY A 88 -18.63 -4.99 -2.23
C GLY A 88 -17.60 -6.07 -1.87
N GLY A 89 -17.19 -6.91 -2.83
CA GLY A 89 -16.22 -7.98 -2.68
C GLY A 89 -14.87 -7.62 -3.29
N LEU A 90 -13.83 -8.28 -2.79
CA LEU A 90 -12.52 -8.24 -3.43
C LEU A 90 -12.59 -9.03 -4.75
N PRO A 91 -12.10 -8.48 -5.88
CA PRO A 91 -11.86 -9.26 -7.09
C PRO A 91 -10.77 -10.31 -6.83
N GLU A 92 -10.52 -11.16 -7.82
CA GLU A 92 -9.50 -12.20 -7.73
C GLU A 92 -8.15 -11.62 -7.28
N GLU A 93 -7.56 -12.22 -6.24
CA GLU A 93 -6.32 -11.71 -5.65
C GLU A 93 -5.17 -11.68 -6.68
N ALA A 94 -5.21 -12.59 -7.66
CA ALA A 94 -4.23 -12.66 -8.74
C ALA A 94 -4.28 -11.42 -9.64
N ASP A 95 -5.46 -10.89 -9.92
CA ASP A 95 -5.63 -9.72 -10.79
C ASP A 95 -5.19 -8.44 -10.09
N LEU A 96 -5.53 -8.29 -8.81
CA LEU A 96 -5.04 -7.18 -7.98
C LEU A 96 -3.52 -7.20 -7.85
N LYS A 97 -2.96 -8.39 -7.58
CA LYS A 97 -1.51 -8.58 -7.50
C LYS A 97 -0.84 -8.16 -8.81
N LYS A 98 -1.36 -8.63 -9.94
CA LYS A 98 -0.81 -8.31 -11.26
C LYS A 98 -0.86 -6.80 -11.53
N ALA A 99 -1.99 -6.14 -11.26
CA ALA A 99 -2.11 -4.70 -11.45
C ALA A 99 -1.11 -3.89 -10.60
N ILE A 100 -0.86 -4.31 -9.35
CA ILE A 100 0.13 -3.69 -8.48
C ILE A 100 1.56 -3.96 -8.98
N GLU A 101 1.86 -5.17 -9.44
CA GLU A 101 3.18 -5.51 -10.01
C GLU A 101 3.45 -4.74 -11.31
N ASP A 102 2.46 -4.63 -12.18
CA ASP A 102 2.54 -3.85 -13.42
C ASP A 102 2.78 -2.37 -13.11
N PHE A 103 2.08 -1.80 -12.12
CA PHE A 103 2.34 -0.44 -11.63
C PHE A 103 3.78 -0.30 -11.10
N LYS A 104 4.24 -1.24 -10.28
CA LYS A 104 5.59 -1.20 -9.68
C LYS A 104 6.70 -1.21 -10.72
N ASN A 105 6.49 -1.85 -11.87
CA ASN A 105 7.45 -1.80 -12.98
C ASN A 105 7.56 -0.40 -13.61
N THR A 106 6.54 0.43 -13.47
CA THR A 106 6.54 1.83 -13.93
C THR A 106 6.93 2.82 -12.84
N PHE A 107 6.72 2.46 -11.58
CA PHE A 107 7.07 3.29 -10.44
C PHE A 107 8.58 3.29 -10.20
N SER A 108 9.21 4.43 -10.40
CA SER A 108 10.63 4.62 -10.06
C SER A 108 10.73 5.18 -8.64
N ALA A 109 10.99 4.30 -7.67
CA ALA A 109 11.37 4.71 -6.32
C ALA A 109 12.61 5.63 -6.40
N SER A 110 12.58 6.75 -5.69
CA SER A 110 13.63 7.78 -5.75
C SER A 110 14.60 7.66 -4.59
#